data_AF-A0A2M8C799-F1
#
_entry.id   AF-A0A2M8C799-F1
#
_cell.length_a   1.000
_cell.length_b   1.000
_cell.length_c   1.000
_cell.angle_alpha   90.00
_cell.angle_beta   90.00
_cell.angle_gamma   90.00
#
_symmetry.space_group_name_H-M   'P 1'
#
loop_
_entity.id
_entity.type
_entity.pdbx_description
1 polymer ?
#
loop_
_entity_poly.entity_id
_entity_poly.type
_entity_poly.pdbx_seq_one_letter_code
_entity_poly.pdbx_strand_id
1 'polypeptide(L)'
;MKLNSKYTLGSTELKNRIVMSPMTRSRAIDNIPNDLMMEYYSQRADGGLLITEGTAPSANGLGYPRIPGIYNKAQIEGWKKVTDAVHQKGAKIFLQLMHTGRCSHPDNMETGTEILAPSPVALEGQMYTDQNGLQNYPVPKEMTLEDIRQAQREFV
;
A
#
# COMPACT_ATOMS: atom_id res chain seq x y z
N MET A 1 -3.39 -24.12 -20.29
CA MET A 1 -2.87 -23.59 -19.00
C MET A 1 -3.81 -24.06 -17.88
N LYS A 2 -3.29 -24.63 -16.78
CA LYS A 2 -4.13 -25.09 -15.65
C LYS A 2 -3.95 -24.14 -14.46
N LEU A 3 -5.05 -23.63 -13.89
CA LEU A 3 -4.98 -22.67 -12.77
C LEU A 3 -4.39 -23.30 -11.50
N ASN A 4 -4.66 -24.58 -11.25
CA ASN A 4 -4.23 -25.31 -10.05
C ASN A 4 -2.84 -25.95 -10.16
N SER A 5 -2.09 -25.74 -11.25
CA SER A 5 -0.73 -26.26 -11.39
C SER A 5 0.32 -25.31 -10.79
N LYS A 6 1.41 -25.85 -10.24
CA LYS A 6 2.58 -25.07 -9.80
C LYS A 6 3.12 -24.17 -10.91
N TYR A 7 3.80 -23.08 -10.51
CA TYR A 7 4.43 -22.15 -11.44
C TYR A 7 5.65 -21.47 -10.81
N THR A 8 6.73 -21.39 -11.58
CA THR A 8 7.95 -20.65 -11.21
C THR A 8 7.84 -19.23 -11.77
N LEU A 9 7.72 -18.24 -10.88
CA LEU A 9 7.74 -16.81 -11.21
C LEU A 9 9.11 -16.24 -10.88
N GLY A 10 9.97 -16.07 -11.89
CA GLY A 10 11.37 -15.70 -11.67
C GLY A 10 12.08 -16.75 -10.81
N SER A 11 12.53 -16.37 -9.61
CA SER A 11 13.10 -17.29 -8.61
C SER A 11 12.09 -17.81 -7.58
N THR A 12 10.81 -17.44 -7.71
CA THR A 12 9.78 -17.73 -6.72
C THR A 12 8.88 -18.89 -7.16
N GLU A 13 8.85 -19.97 -6.39
CA GLU A 13 7.95 -21.09 -6.60
C GLU A 13 6.55 -20.82 -6.02
N LEU A 14 5.52 -20.88 -6.87
CA LEU A 14 4.11 -20.72 -6.51
C LEU A 14 3.40 -22.08 -6.53
N LYS A 15 2.57 -22.35 -5.52
CA LYS A 15 1.81 -23.61 -5.42
C LYS A 15 0.70 -23.76 -6.48
N ASN A 16 0.22 -22.65 -7.03
CA ASN A 16 -0.74 -22.60 -8.13
C ASN A 16 -0.62 -21.25 -8.88
N ARG A 17 -1.40 -21.06 -9.96
CA ARG A 17 -1.43 -19.84 -10.78
C ARG A 17 -2.54 -18.86 -10.41
N ILE A 18 -3.13 -19.02 -9.22
CA ILE A 18 -4.20 -18.16 -8.71
C ILE A 18 -3.53 -17.04 -7.92
N VAL A 19 -3.71 -15.80 -8.37
CA VAL A 19 -3.12 -14.62 -7.75
C VAL A 19 -4.24 -13.77 -7.14
N MET A 20 -4.08 -13.39 -5.88
CA MET A 20 -4.92 -12.36 -5.28
C MET A 20 -4.41 -10.98 -5.71
N SER A 21 -5.26 -10.24 -6.44
CA SER A 21 -5.00 -8.87 -6.88
C SER A 21 -4.77 -7.94 -5.68
N PRO A 22 -3.96 -6.86 -5.84
CA PRO A 22 -3.92 -5.80 -4.84
C PRO A 22 -5.30 -5.17 -4.66
N MET A 23 -5.72 -5.03 -3.40
CA MET A 23 -7.04 -4.49 -3.06
C MET A 23 -6.95 -3.63 -1.80
N THR A 24 -6.91 -2.31 -1.96
CA THR A 24 -6.93 -1.36 -0.82
C THR A 24 -8.15 -1.58 0.05
N ARG A 25 -7.92 -1.85 1.33
CA ARG A 25 -8.99 -2.07 2.30
C ARG A 25 -9.10 -0.94 3.31
N SER A 26 -8.12 -0.09 3.56
CA SER A 26 -8.28 1.00 4.56
C SER A 26 -8.59 0.48 5.98
N ARG A 27 -7.87 -0.55 6.43
CA ARG A 27 -8.04 -1.20 7.75
C ARG A 27 -6.81 -1.05 8.66
N ALA A 28 -5.79 -0.31 8.24
CA ALA A 28 -4.60 -0.05 9.06
C ALA A 28 -4.86 1.15 10.00
N ILE A 29 -5.00 0.87 11.29
CA ILE A 29 -5.12 1.91 12.33
C ILE A 29 -3.73 2.56 12.47
N ASP A 30 -3.67 3.89 12.47
CA ASP A 30 -2.43 4.68 12.48
C ASP A 30 -1.45 4.26 11.36
N ASN A 31 -1.99 3.79 10.22
CA ASN A 31 -1.24 3.27 9.08
C ASN A 31 -0.37 2.04 9.42
N ILE A 32 -0.61 1.36 10.55
CA ILE A 32 0.13 0.16 10.99
C ILE A 32 -0.70 -1.10 10.68
N PRO A 33 -0.11 -2.12 10.01
CA PRO A 33 -0.77 -3.41 9.85
C PRO A 33 -1.06 -4.08 11.19
N ASN A 34 -2.24 -4.67 11.32
CA ASN A 34 -2.75 -5.20 12.59
C ASN A 34 -3.25 -6.65 12.46
N ASP A 35 -3.70 -7.22 13.57
CA ASP A 35 -4.11 -8.63 13.64
C ASP A 35 -5.30 -8.95 12.72
N LEU A 36 -6.20 -7.98 12.46
CA LEU A 36 -7.29 -8.14 11.49
C LEU A 36 -6.74 -8.32 10.07
N MET A 37 -5.73 -7.54 9.69
CA MET A 37 -5.06 -7.66 8.39
C MET A 37 -4.30 -8.98 8.28
N MET A 38 -3.62 -9.42 9.35
CA MET A 38 -2.95 -10.73 9.41
C MET A 38 -3.95 -11.86 9.13
N GLU A 39 -5.08 -11.88 9.84
CA GLU A 39 -6.14 -12.88 9.63
C GLU A 39 -6.68 -12.83 8.20
N TYR A 40 -6.95 -11.63 7.68
CA TYR A 40 -7.46 -11.43 6.32
C TYR A 40 -6.57 -12.03 5.22
N TYR A 41 -5.24 -11.81 5.30
CA TYR A 41 -4.30 -12.38 4.33
C TYR A 41 -4.08 -13.88 4.58
N SER A 42 -4.01 -14.32 5.84
CA SER A 42 -3.91 -15.74 6.21
C SER A 42 -5.05 -16.56 5.61
N GLN A 43 -6.30 -16.07 5.66
CA GLN A 43 -7.46 -16.72 5.05
C GLN A 43 -7.34 -16.89 3.52
N ARG A 44 -6.51 -16.08 2.86
CA ARG A 44 -6.35 -16.08 1.39
C ARG A 44 -5.08 -16.78 0.94
N ALA A 45 -4.28 -17.28 1.87
CA ALA A 45 -3.04 -17.98 1.61
C ALA A 45 -3.22 -19.35 0.95
N ASP A 46 -4.39 -19.67 0.40
CA ASP A 46 -4.60 -20.77 -0.56
C ASP A 46 -4.18 -20.39 -1.99
N GLY A 47 -4.09 -19.09 -2.28
CA GLY A 47 -3.52 -18.58 -3.53
C GLY A 47 -2.03 -18.94 -3.70
N GLY A 48 -1.58 -18.92 -4.94
CA GLY A 48 -0.17 -19.09 -5.27
C GLY A 48 0.65 -17.87 -4.87
N LEU A 49 0.11 -16.68 -5.16
CA LEU A 49 0.68 -15.39 -4.82
C LEU A 49 -0.42 -14.45 -4.32
N LEU A 50 -0.13 -13.74 -3.24
CA LEU A 50 -0.93 -12.62 -2.75
C LEU A 50 -0.16 -11.33 -3.05
N ILE A 51 -0.83 -10.34 -3.61
CA ILE A 51 -0.29 -8.98 -3.69
C ILE A 51 -1.05 -8.16 -2.65
N THR A 52 -0.33 -7.48 -1.76
CA THR A 52 -0.97 -6.68 -0.70
C THR A 52 -1.82 -5.56 -1.29
N GLU A 53 -2.63 -4.95 -0.43
CA GLU A 53 -3.08 -3.58 -0.65
C GLU A 53 -1.92 -2.61 -0.89
N GLY A 54 -2.23 -1.46 -1.47
CA GLY A 54 -1.25 -0.40 -1.69
C GLY A 54 -0.69 0.08 -0.36
N THR A 55 0.62 -0.04 -0.21
CA THR A 55 1.37 0.29 1.00
C THR A 55 2.26 1.48 0.73
N ALA A 56 2.11 2.53 1.55
CA ALA A 56 2.87 3.76 1.38
C ALA A 56 4.36 3.56 1.76
N PRO A 57 5.30 3.90 0.86
CA PRO A 57 6.74 3.82 1.14
C PRO A 57 7.26 5.00 1.98
N SER A 58 6.41 5.97 2.26
CA SER A 58 6.76 7.23 2.95
C SER A 58 5.50 7.91 3.50
N ALA A 59 5.67 8.88 4.40
CA ALA A 59 4.57 9.62 5.00
C ALA A 59 3.80 10.49 3.98
N ASN A 60 4.52 11.13 3.05
CA ASN A 60 3.96 11.87 1.91
C ASN A 60 3.42 10.95 0.80
N GLY A 61 3.73 9.65 0.84
CA GLY A 61 3.12 8.63 -0.02
C GLY A 61 1.69 8.27 0.37
N LEU A 62 1.25 8.64 1.57
CA LEU A 62 -0.12 8.45 2.05
C LEU A 62 -1.12 9.32 1.28
N GLY A 63 -2.39 8.88 1.25
CA GLY A 63 -3.45 9.63 0.57
C GLY A 63 -4.84 9.17 0.93
N TYR A 64 -5.07 7.86 0.99
CA TYR A 64 -6.35 7.29 1.43
C TYR A 64 -6.37 7.08 2.95
N PRO A 65 -7.54 7.14 3.60
CA PRO A 65 -7.63 6.90 5.02
C PRO A 65 -7.23 5.46 5.34
N ARG A 66 -6.47 5.28 6.42
CA ARG A 66 -6.10 3.97 6.99
C ARG A 66 -5.44 2.99 6.02
N ILE A 67 -4.72 3.47 5.00
CA ILE A 67 -3.84 2.59 4.23
C ILE A 67 -2.57 2.30 5.02
N PRO A 68 -2.00 1.10 4.89
CA PRO A 68 -0.75 0.78 5.59
C PRO A 68 0.44 1.53 5.02
N GLY A 69 1.43 1.80 5.86
CA GLY A 69 2.78 2.23 5.46
C GLY A 69 3.82 1.12 5.60
N ILE A 70 5.06 1.41 5.19
CA ILE A 70 6.26 0.57 5.41
C ILE A 70 7.54 1.39 5.64
N TYR A 71 7.43 2.64 6.10
CA TYR A 71 8.57 3.56 6.27
C TYR A 71 9.07 3.69 7.70
N ASN A 72 8.42 3.01 8.66
CA ASN A 72 8.86 3.02 10.05
C ASN A 72 8.85 1.62 10.68
N LYS A 73 9.50 1.52 11.84
CA LYS A 73 9.66 0.25 12.55
C LYS A 73 8.33 -0.40 12.94
N ALA A 74 7.36 0.38 13.42
CA ALA A 74 6.07 -0.17 13.85
C ALA A 74 5.31 -0.80 12.67
N GLN A 75 5.33 -0.14 11.51
CA GLN A 75 4.75 -0.64 10.27
C GLN A 75 5.43 -1.93 9.81
N ILE A 76 6.77 -1.97 9.83
CA ILE A 76 7.56 -3.16 9.49
C ILE A 76 7.21 -4.35 10.39
N GLU A 77 7.14 -4.14 11.71
CA GLU A 77 6.77 -5.20 12.65
C GLU A 77 5.32 -5.67 12.46
N GLY A 78 4.40 -4.77 12.11
CA GLY A 78 3.04 -5.13 11.72
C GLY A 78 3.01 -6.02 10.47
N TRP A 79 3.74 -5.64 9.42
CA TRP A 79 3.82 -6.41 8.18
C TRP A 79 4.48 -7.78 8.38
N LYS A 80 5.49 -7.90 9.24
CA LYS A 80 6.14 -9.19 9.55
C LYS A 80 5.12 -10.23 10.03
N LYS A 81 4.23 -9.86 10.95
CA LYS A 81 3.15 -10.75 11.42
C LYS A 81 2.27 -11.24 10.27
N VAL A 82 1.89 -10.33 9.36
CA VAL A 82 1.09 -10.64 8.18
C VAL A 82 1.83 -11.61 7.26
N THR A 83 3.09 -11.33 6.93
CA THR A 83 3.87 -12.16 6.02
C THR A 83 4.15 -13.54 6.62
N ASP A 84 4.40 -13.62 7.93
CA ASP A 84 4.64 -14.89 8.62
C ASP A 84 3.40 -15.78 8.58
N ALA A 85 2.22 -15.22 8.84
CA ALA A 85 0.96 -15.98 8.77
C ALA A 85 0.67 -16.52 7.36
N VAL A 86 1.02 -15.76 6.31
CA VAL A 86 0.90 -16.23 4.92
C VAL A 86 1.93 -17.32 4.60
N HIS A 87 3.17 -17.13 5.02
CA HIS A 87 4.26 -18.11 4.80
C HIS A 87 4.02 -19.44 5.51
N GLN A 88 3.44 -19.43 6.73
CA GLN A 88 3.05 -20.64 7.45
C GLN A 88 2.05 -21.52 6.68
N LYS A 89 1.28 -20.94 5.75
CA LYS A 89 0.35 -21.64 4.84
C LYS A 89 0.93 -21.95 3.46
N GLY A 90 2.23 -21.69 3.26
CA GLY A 90 2.97 -22.02 2.05
C GLY A 90 2.65 -21.15 0.82
N ALA A 91 1.94 -20.04 0.98
CA ALA A 91 1.74 -19.06 -0.08
C ALA A 91 2.89 -18.03 -0.10
N LYS A 92 2.98 -17.28 -1.19
CA LYS A 92 3.89 -16.15 -1.34
C LYS A 92 3.12 -14.84 -1.26
N ILE A 93 3.76 -13.79 -0.77
CA ILE A 93 3.16 -12.47 -0.66
C ILE A 93 4.14 -11.39 -1.10
N PHE A 94 3.70 -10.51 -1.99
CA PHE A 94 4.45 -9.35 -2.46
C PHE A 94 3.80 -8.07 -1.92
N LEU A 95 4.62 -7.16 -1.42
CA LEU A 95 4.19 -5.85 -0.97
C LEU A 95 4.03 -4.91 -2.18
N GLN A 96 2.84 -4.38 -2.41
CA GLN A 96 2.61 -3.35 -3.43
C GLN A 96 3.02 -1.98 -2.88
N LEU A 97 4.23 -1.51 -3.22
CA LEU A 97 4.64 -0.14 -2.94
C LEU A 97 3.80 0.84 -3.76
N MET A 98 3.20 1.83 -3.09
CA MET A 98 2.29 2.79 -3.71
C MET A 98 2.49 4.19 -3.12
N HIS A 99 2.90 5.15 -3.96
CA HIS A 99 2.82 6.56 -3.64
C HIS A 99 1.57 7.15 -4.32
N THR A 100 0.69 7.76 -3.54
CA THR A 100 -0.63 8.23 -4.01
C THR A 100 -0.56 9.54 -4.81
N GLY A 101 0.45 10.37 -4.55
CA GLY A 101 0.71 11.59 -5.32
C GLY A 101 -0.45 12.58 -5.17
N ARG A 102 -0.94 13.14 -6.28
CA ARG A 102 -2.12 14.06 -6.24
C ARG A 102 -3.44 13.39 -5.84
N CYS A 103 -3.51 12.06 -5.78
CA CYS A 103 -4.71 11.36 -5.32
C CYS A 103 -4.67 11.23 -3.79
N SER A 104 -4.65 12.38 -3.10
CA SER A 104 -4.47 12.49 -1.66
C SER A 104 -5.23 13.68 -1.07
N HIS A 105 -5.41 13.67 0.24
CA HIS A 105 -5.96 14.78 1.00
C HIS A 105 -5.17 14.95 2.32
N PRO A 106 -4.88 16.18 2.80
CA PRO A 106 -4.09 16.40 4.01
C PRO A 106 -4.66 15.70 5.25
N ASP A 107 -5.98 15.62 5.38
CA ASP A 107 -6.66 14.92 6.48
C ASP A 107 -6.32 13.42 6.60
N ASN A 108 -5.86 12.80 5.51
CA ASN A 108 -5.48 11.38 5.46
C ASN A 108 -3.96 11.16 5.52
N MET A 109 -3.19 12.24 5.64
CA MET A 109 -1.72 12.21 5.64
C MET A 109 -1.18 12.61 7.01
N GLU A 110 0.08 12.26 7.27
CA GLU A 110 0.75 12.70 8.50
C GLU A 110 0.92 14.23 8.52
N THR A 111 0.81 14.82 9.71
CA THR A 111 0.98 16.26 9.90
C THR A 111 2.36 16.72 9.41
N GLY A 112 2.40 17.81 8.64
CA GLY A 112 3.64 18.38 8.11
C GLY A 112 4.12 17.77 6.80
N THR A 113 3.36 16.84 6.21
CA THR A 113 3.62 16.33 4.86
C THR A 113 3.01 17.24 3.78
N GLU A 114 3.54 17.16 2.56
CA GLU A 114 3.04 17.87 1.39
C GLU A 114 2.51 16.88 0.35
N ILE A 115 1.44 17.27 -0.35
CA ILE A 115 0.94 16.51 -1.50
C ILE A 115 1.77 16.90 -2.73
N LEU A 116 2.56 15.95 -3.23
CA LEU A 116 3.46 16.16 -4.35
C LEU A 116 2.90 15.58 -5.65
N ALA A 117 3.16 16.27 -6.76
CA ALA A 117 2.83 15.77 -8.10
C ALA A 117 3.78 16.33 -9.17
N PRO A 118 3.82 15.74 -10.37
CA PRO A 118 4.61 16.27 -11.49
C PRO A 118 4.20 17.67 -11.96
N SER A 119 2.99 18.13 -11.62
CA SER A 119 2.46 19.45 -11.99
C SER A 119 1.39 19.88 -10.99
N PRO A 120 1.12 21.18 -10.80
CA PRO A 120 0.16 21.69 -9.82
C PRO A 120 -1.28 21.61 -10.36
N VAL A 121 -1.74 20.39 -10.64
CA VAL A 121 -3.07 20.12 -11.22
C VAL A 121 -3.87 19.23 -10.28
N ALA A 122 -4.91 19.80 -9.67
CA ALA A 122 -5.85 19.07 -8.84
C ALA A 122 -6.56 17.97 -9.64
N LEU A 123 -6.91 16.87 -8.97
CA LEU A 123 -7.73 15.82 -9.56
C LEU A 123 -9.21 16.23 -9.51
N GLU A 124 -9.97 15.95 -10.57
CA GLU A 124 -11.42 16.13 -10.54
C GLU A 124 -12.07 15.09 -9.61
N GLY A 125 -13.00 15.54 -8.77
CA GLY A 125 -13.75 14.68 -7.85
C GLY A 125 -13.35 14.88 -6.38
N GLN A 126 -13.65 13.85 -5.58
CA GLN A 126 -13.54 13.91 -4.13
C GLN A 126 -12.92 12.64 -3.55
N MET A 127 -12.24 12.80 -2.42
CA MET A 127 -11.69 11.73 -1.61
C MET A 127 -12.38 11.71 -0.24
N TYR A 128 -12.66 10.51 0.27
CA TYR A 128 -13.15 10.36 1.63
C TYR A 128 -12.03 10.57 2.66
N THR A 129 -12.32 11.34 3.71
CA THR A 129 -11.48 11.52 4.89
C THR A 129 -12.27 11.10 6.14
N ASP A 130 -11.58 10.58 7.14
CA ASP A 130 -12.26 10.09 8.36
C ASP A 130 -12.90 11.23 9.17
N GLN A 131 -12.29 12.42 9.12
CA GLN A 131 -12.69 13.58 9.89
C GLN A 131 -13.82 14.35 9.22
N ASN A 132 -13.78 14.51 7.89
CA ASN A 132 -14.64 15.46 7.16
C ASN A 132 -15.47 14.80 6.04
N GLY A 133 -15.43 13.48 5.87
CA GLY A 133 -16.16 12.79 4.80
C GLY A 133 -15.59 13.10 3.41
N LEU A 134 -16.44 13.22 2.39
CA LEU A 134 -15.97 13.52 1.04
C LEU A 134 -15.46 14.96 0.93
N GLN A 135 -14.18 15.10 0.58
CA GLN A 135 -13.49 16.38 0.39
C GLN A 135 -12.93 16.49 -1.02
N ASN A 136 -12.87 17.70 -1.57
CA ASN A 136 -12.28 17.93 -2.89
C ASN A 136 -10.77 17.68 -2.84
N TYR A 137 -10.19 17.16 -3.93
CA TYR A 137 -8.75 17.08 -4.05
C TYR A 137 -8.12 18.48 -4.06
N PRO A 138 -7.09 18.76 -3.24
CA PRO A 138 -6.38 20.02 -3.30
C PRO A 138 -5.48 20.08 -4.55
N VAL A 139 -5.01 21.29 -4.87
CA VAL A 139 -3.93 21.46 -5.84
C VAL A 139 -2.63 20.95 -5.21
N PRO A 140 -1.94 19.97 -5.81
CA PRO A 140 -0.68 19.46 -5.29
C PRO A 140 0.45 20.48 -5.53
N LYS A 141 1.54 20.36 -4.76
CA LYS A 141 2.79 21.06 -5.04
C LYS A 141 3.51 20.36 -6.20
N GLU A 142 3.99 21.15 -7.15
CA GLU A 142 4.83 20.67 -8.23
C GLU A 142 6.19 20.22 -7.68
N MET A 143 6.60 19.02 -8.06
CA MET A 143 7.88 18.46 -7.64
C MET A 143 9.05 19.19 -8.28
N THR A 144 9.98 19.62 -7.45
CA THR A 144 11.33 20.00 -7.88
C THR A 144 12.16 18.76 -8.22
N LEU A 145 13.33 18.96 -8.83
CA LEU A 145 14.28 17.86 -9.04
C LEU A 145 14.73 17.20 -7.73
N GLU A 146 14.78 17.94 -6.62
CA GLU A 146 15.12 17.35 -5.33
C GLU A 146 13.98 16.50 -4.77
N ASP A 147 12.73 16.94 -4.95
CA ASP A 147 11.56 16.15 -4.57
C ASP A 147 11.52 14.83 -5.35
N ILE A 148 11.90 14.85 -6.64
CA ILE A 148 11.99 13.62 -7.46
C ILE A 148 13.06 12.67 -6.91
N ARG A 149 14.25 13.19 -6.55
CA ARG A 149 15.31 12.36 -5.95
C ARG A 149 14.87 11.81 -4.60
N GLN A 150 14.16 12.60 -3.81
CA GLN A 150 13.62 12.17 -2.54
C GLN A 150 12.58 11.06 -2.72
N ALA A 151 11.63 11.22 -3.63
CA ALA A 151 10.65 10.20 -3.97
C ALA A 151 11.33 8.91 -4.46
N GLN A 152 12.40 8.99 -5.26
CA GLN A 152 13.18 7.81 -5.63
C GLN A 152 13.77 7.08 -4.41
N ARG A 153 14.32 7.83 -3.44
CA ARG A 153 14.87 7.27 -2.20
C ARG A 153 13.81 6.59 -1.32
N GLU A 154 12.56 7.04 -1.40
CA GLU A 154 11.46 6.42 -0.63
C GLU A 154 11.16 4.98 -1.10
N PHE A 155 11.42 4.64 -2.38
CA PHE A 155 11.15 3.31 -2.93
C PHE A 155 12.34 2.32 -2.87
N VAL A 156 13.54 2.77 -2.46
CA VAL A 156 14.80 1.99 -2.52
C VAL A 156 15.23 1.48 -1.15
#